data_AF-A0A2G9RRR6-F1
#
_entry.id   AF-A0A2G9RRR6-F1
#
_cell.length_a   1.000
_cell.length_b   1.000
_cell.length_c   1.000
_cell.angle_alpha   90.00
_cell.angle_beta   90.00
_cell.angle_gamma   90.00
#
_symmetry.space_group_name_H-M   'P 1'
#
loop_
_entity.id
_entity.type
_entity.pdbx_description
1 polymer ?
#
loop_
_entity_poly.entity_id
_entity_poly.type
_entity_poly.pdbx_seq_one_letter_code
_entity_poly.pdbx_strand_id
1 'polypeptide(L)' 'MFLADAGDVDVVEEESHFTSASAHVLIGEIMVCNHDLQKIKEDINDVEKRLKNIIDVLGRI' A
#
# COMPACT_ATOMS: atom_id res chain seq x y z
N MET A 1 -57.55 0.14 -1.09
CA MET A 1 -56.91 0.08 0.23
C MET A 1 -55.42 0.03 -0.01
N PHE A 2 -54.74 1.15 0.26
CA PHE A 2 -53.29 1.27 0.27
C PHE A 2 -52.69 0.26 1.24
N LEU A 3 -51.59 -0.38 0.86
CA LEU A 3 -50.34 -0.41 1.62
C LEU A 3 -49.22 -0.81 0.64
N ALA A 4 -48.50 0.19 0.15
CA ALA A 4 -47.12 0.02 -0.27
C ALA A 4 -46.27 0.23 1.00
N ASP A 5 -45.38 -0.71 1.34
CA ASP A 5 -44.12 -0.38 1.98
C ASP A 5 -43.06 -1.48 1.79
N ALA A 6 -41.90 -1.04 1.33
CA ALA A 6 -40.56 -1.62 1.47
C ALA A 6 -40.32 -3.09 1.06
N GLY A 7 -40.70 -3.44 -0.17
CA GLY A 7 -40.06 -4.55 -0.90
C GLY A 7 -38.89 -4.09 -1.80
N ASP A 8 -38.65 -2.79 -1.85
CA ASP A 8 -37.55 -2.16 -2.57
C ASP A 8 -36.37 -2.07 -1.61
N VAL A 9 -35.69 -3.19 -1.41
CA VAL A 9 -34.27 -3.09 -1.09
C VAL A 9 -33.64 -2.59 -2.38
N ASP A 10 -33.70 -1.27 -2.57
CA ASP A 10 -32.73 -0.52 -3.32
C ASP A 10 -31.40 -0.85 -2.66
N VAL A 11 -30.82 -1.98 -3.06
CA VAL A 11 -29.38 -2.16 -2.99
C VAL A 11 -28.89 -1.06 -3.88
N VAL A 12 -28.71 0.12 -3.29
CA VAL A 12 -27.79 1.11 -3.80
C VAL A 12 -26.50 0.33 -3.89
N GLU A 13 -26.25 -0.25 -5.06
CA GLU A 13 -24.89 -0.53 -5.48
C GLU A 13 -24.23 0.82 -5.32
N GLU A 14 -23.44 0.97 -4.25
CA GLU A 14 -22.50 2.07 -4.16
C GLU A 14 -21.56 1.86 -5.33
N GLU A 15 -21.99 2.34 -6.50
CA GLU A 15 -21.23 2.35 -7.72
C GLU A 15 -20.13 3.36 -7.43
N SER A 16 -19.05 2.83 -6.85
CA SER A 16 -17.82 3.55 -6.59
C SER A 16 -17.29 3.96 -7.96
N HIS A 17 -17.81 5.07 -8.48
CA HIS A 17 -17.44 5.67 -9.74
C HIS A 17 -16.06 6.26 -9.55
N PHE A 18 -15.08 5.37 -9.62
CA PHE A 18 -13.70 5.75 -9.57
C PHE A 18 -13.39 6.51 -10.86
N THR A 19 -13.22 7.82 -10.75
CA THR A 19 -12.99 8.65 -11.93
C THR A 19 -11.64 8.32 -12.53
N SER A 20 -11.50 8.48 -13.86
CA SER A 20 -10.20 8.33 -14.51
C SER A 20 -9.15 9.24 -13.89
N ALA A 21 -9.51 10.46 -13.46
CA ALA A 21 -8.60 11.36 -12.76
C ALA A 21 -8.09 10.78 -11.44
N SER A 22 -8.98 10.21 -10.61
CA SER A 22 -8.62 9.53 -9.36
C SER A 22 -7.66 8.35 -9.61
N ALA A 23 -7.83 7.62 -10.72
CA ALA A 23 -6.92 6.53 -11.10
C ALA A 23 -5.51 7.00 -11.46
N HIS A 24 -5.38 8.10 -12.18
CA HIS A 24 -4.06 8.65 -12.50
C HIS A 24 -3.32 9.13 -11.24
N VAL A 25 -4.04 9.73 -10.29
CA VAL A 25 -3.48 10.14 -8.99
C VAL A 25 -2.98 8.92 -8.21
N LEU A 26 -3.81 7.89 -8.04
CA LEU A 26 -3.40 6.67 -7.33
C LEU A 26 -2.20 5.98 -7.99
N ILE A 27 -2.14 5.93 -9.33
CA ILE A 27 -1.00 5.36 -10.04
C ILE A 27 0.28 6.16 -9.70
N GLY A 28 0.19 7.49 -9.67
CA GLY A 28 1.32 8.34 -9.27
C GLY A 28 1.76 8.08 -7.83
N GLU A 29 0.82 7.98 -6.89
CA GLU A 29 1.11 7.66 -5.49
C GLU A 29 1.77 6.28 -5.35
N ILE A 30 1.28 5.26 -6.06
CA ILE A 30 1.86 3.91 -6.07
C ILE A 30 3.30 3.95 -6.62
N MET A 31 3.55 4.74 -7.66
CA MET A 31 4.91 4.89 -8.21
C MET A 31 5.88 5.52 -7.21
N VAL A 32 5.45 6.57 -6.48
CA VAL A 32 6.26 7.20 -5.43
C VAL A 32 6.52 6.21 -4.28
N CYS A 33 5.47 5.54 -3.79
CA CYS A 33 5.60 4.50 -2.77
C CYS A 33 6.57 3.40 -3.19
N ASN A 34 6.51 2.94 -4.44
CA ASN A 34 7.45 1.93 -4.95
C ASN A 34 8.90 2.42 -4.94
N HIS A 35 9.16 3.67 -5.28
CA HIS A 35 10.50 4.26 -5.20
C HIS A 35 11.00 4.28 -3.75
N ASP A 36 10.16 4.73 -2.81
CA ASP A 36 10.52 4.79 -1.39
C ASP A 36 10.76 3.39 -0.82
N LEU A 37 9.98 2.39 -1.24
CA LEU A 37 10.18 0.99 -0.86
C LEU A 37 11.52 0.43 -1.37
N GLN A 38 11.98 0.81 -2.57
CA GLN A 38 13.32 0.41 -3.04
C GLN A 38 14.42 1.00 -2.16
N LYS A 39 14.29 2.27 -1.76
CA LYS A 39 15.26 2.92 -0.87
C LYS A 39 15.32 2.26 0.51
N ILE A 40 14.17 1.96 1.10
CA ILE A 40 14.10 1.23 2.39
C ILE A 40 14.78 -0.14 2.27
N LYS A 41 14.59 -0.85 1.15
CA LYS A 41 15.25 -2.13 0.90
C LYS A 41 16.78 -1.99 0.83
N GLU A 42 17.29 -0.94 0.20
CA GLU A 42 18.72 -0.65 0.16
C GLU A 42 19.28 -0.32 1.55
N ASP A 43 18.56 0.50 2.33
CA ASP A 43 18.94 0.86 3.71
C ASP A 43 18.99 -0.39 4.61
N ILE A 44 18.03 -1.31 4.48
CA ILE A 44 18.04 -2.58 5.21
C ILE A 44 19.26 -3.42 4.83
N ASN A 45 19.59 -3.52 3.54
CA ASN A 45 20.75 -4.27 3.08
C ASN A 45 22.08 -3.68 3.61
N ASP A 46 22.19 -2.35 3.69
CA ASP A 46 23.35 -1.70 4.32
C ASP A 46 23.46 -2.05 5.82
N VAL A 47 22.35 -1.97 6.55
CA VAL A 47 22.30 -2.34 7.96
C VAL A 47 22.68 -3.81 8.17
N GLU A 48 22.15 -4.73 7.36
CA GLU A 48 22.51 -6.15 7.41
C GLU A 48 24.01 -6.37 7.18
N LYS A 49 24.61 -5.67 6.20
CA LYS A 49 26.04 -5.75 5.93
C LYS A 49 26.87 -5.25 7.10
N ARG A 50 26.47 -4.13 7.70
CA ARG A 50 27.13 -3.56 8.88
C ARG A 50 27.04 -4.51 10.08
N LEU A 51 25.90 -5.15 10.29
CA LEU A 51 25.72 -6.13 11.35
C LEU A 51 26.63 -7.35 11.15
N LYS A 52 26.71 -7.89 9.92
CA LYS A 52 27.63 -8.99 9.59
C LYS A 52 29.08 -8.62 9.90
N ASN A 53 29.50 -7.40 9.56
CA ASN A 53 30.86 -6.93 9.87
C ASN A 53 31.12 -6.87 11.39
N ILE A 54 30.14 -6.40 12.17
CA ILE A 54 30.26 -6.36 13.64
C ILE A 54 30.41 -7.79 14.20
N ILE A 55 29.59 -8.73 13.74
CA ILE A 55 29.65 -10.13 14.17
C ILE A 55 31.00 -10.76 13.79
N ASP A 56 31.50 -10.53 12.58
CA ASP A 56 32.82 -11.03 12.13
C ASP A 56 33.96 -10.49 13.01
N VAL A 57 33.95 -9.20 13.36
CA VAL A 57 34.95 -8.62 14.26
C VAL A 57 34.87 -9.24 15.65
N LEU A 58 33.68 -9.39 16.23
CA LEU A 58 33.50 -9.97 17.55
C LEU A 58 33.91 -11.45 17.60
N GLY A 59 33.68 -12.21 16.53
CA GLY A 59 34.09 -13.62 16.44
C GLY A 59 35.59 -13.85 16.33
N ARG A 60 36.38 -12.79 16.06
CA ARG A 60 37.85 -12.85 16.02
C ARG A 60 38.52 -12.54 17.37
N ILE A 61 37.75 -12.06 18.35
CA ILE A 61 38.21 -11.82 19.73
C ILE A 61 38.04 -13.12 20.52
#